data_AF-A0A2P1QV35-F1
#
_entry.id   AF-A0A2P1QV35-F1
#
_cell.length_a   1.000
_cell.length_b   1.000
_cell.length_c   1.000
_cell.angle_alpha   90.00
_cell.angle_beta   90.00
_cell.angle_gamma   90.00
#
_symmetry.space_group_name_H-M   'P 1'
#
loop_
_entity.id
_entity.type
_entity.pdbx_description
1 polymer ?
#
loop_
_entity_poly.entity_id
_entity_poly.type
_entity_poly.pdbx_seq_one_letter_code
_entity_poly.pdbx_strand_id
1 'polypeptide(L)'
;MSIIFMRPSSEIRFLAFLLIFCWGNDSVFSESKPENGDDTIPFSILKGSSDTKVDSEMILKTFENYDILILGEEHDDIVGHKIRLDWFKKIALKTPVILSLEMLEKDQQKTLDEYLNGQIGEKAFFNSLTLWPNYLRDYHPFIQFAKEHRIPVLASNVPRKYANLVSSFGLEALFKVRSIFLPPKYLVRTFSQEDYETKIKNALKEHPRMNLDENTEKKFVDAQYLWDAGMTDSIANEAVEKCRPKFPKMPLKDYVFRLY
;
A
#
# COMPACT_ATOMS: atom_id res chain seq x y z
N MET A 1 -5.86 -1.51 2.55
CA MET A 1 -4.66 -2.18 2.00
C MET A 1 -4.51 -1.81 0.54
N SER A 2 -3.41 -1.14 0.16
CA SER A 2 -3.39 -0.35 -1.07
C SER A 2 -2.08 -0.38 -1.87
N ILE A 3 -2.19 -0.39 -3.21
CA ILE A 3 -1.06 -0.15 -4.13
C ILE A 3 -0.82 1.35 -4.22
N ILE A 4 0.44 1.77 -4.03
CA ILE A 4 0.79 3.20 -4.03
C ILE A 4 1.68 3.56 -5.23
N PHE A 5 1.24 4.50 -6.07
CA PHE A 5 2.04 5.08 -7.15
C PHE A 5 2.55 6.44 -6.76
N MET A 6 3.84 6.68 -7.00
CA MET A 6 4.45 7.97 -6.70
C MET A 6 5.10 8.62 -7.93
N ARG A 7 4.72 9.86 -8.25
CA ARG A 7 5.33 10.66 -9.34
C ARG A 7 6.41 11.59 -8.78
N PRO A 8 7.61 11.67 -9.37
CA PRO A 8 8.60 12.67 -8.99
C PRO A 8 8.45 13.92 -9.85
N SER A 9 7.76 14.96 -9.37
CA SER A 9 8.04 16.34 -9.82
C SER A 9 7.49 17.40 -8.87
N SER A 10 8.33 18.41 -8.63
CA SER A 10 8.08 19.64 -7.90
C SER A 10 6.80 20.36 -8.36
N GLU A 11 5.86 20.52 -7.42
CA GLU A 11 5.18 21.77 -7.02
C GLU A 11 3.97 21.37 -6.15
N ILE A 12 4.10 21.60 -4.85
CA ILE A 12 3.19 21.17 -3.77
C ILE A 12 1.73 21.58 -4.03
N ARG A 13 0.78 20.68 -3.75
CA ARG A 13 -0.56 20.99 -3.19
C ARG A 13 -1.17 19.78 -2.49
N PHE A 14 -1.43 19.92 -1.18
CA PHE A 14 -2.19 18.98 -0.36
C PHE A 14 -3.70 19.23 -0.50
N LEU A 15 -4.48 18.15 -0.65
CA LEU A 15 -5.84 18.07 -0.09
C LEU A 15 -6.21 16.59 0.13
N ALA A 16 -6.29 16.19 1.41
CA ALA A 16 -6.71 14.86 1.84
C ALA A 16 -8.23 14.80 1.97
N PHE A 17 -8.86 13.71 1.53
CA PHE A 17 -10.12 13.23 2.12
C PHE A 17 -10.27 11.70 2.01
N LEU A 18 -10.60 11.14 3.17
CA LEU A 18 -10.91 9.76 3.53
C LEU A 18 -12.22 9.29 2.85
N LEU A 19 -12.34 8.02 2.45
CA LEU A 19 -13.62 7.44 1.99
C LEU A 19 -14.04 6.20 2.78
N ILE A 20 -15.37 6.09 2.89
CA ILE A 20 -16.21 5.30 3.78
C ILE A 20 -16.61 4.00 3.06
N PHE A 21 -16.74 2.91 3.83
CA PHE A 21 -17.33 1.66 3.36
C PHE A 21 -18.87 1.78 3.37
N CYS A 22 -19.50 1.51 2.23
CA CYS A 22 -20.92 1.16 2.15
C CYS A 22 -21.01 -0.22 1.49
N TRP A 23 -21.53 -1.21 2.21
CA TRP A 23 -21.99 -2.47 1.63
C TRP A 23 -23.52 -2.39 1.52
N GLY A 24 -24.03 -2.53 0.30
CA GLY A 24 -25.42 -2.81 0.01
C GLY A 24 -25.48 -4.16 -0.72
N ASN A 25 -26.16 -5.13 -0.11
CA ASN A 25 -26.38 -6.45 -0.66
C ASN A 25 -27.51 -6.35 -1.69
N ASP A 26 -27.23 -6.60 -2.97
CA ASP A 26 -28.20 -7.13 -3.93
C ASP A 26 -27.42 -7.69 -5.13
N SER A 27 -27.15 -8.98 -5.09
CA SER A 27 -26.65 -9.75 -6.21
C SER A 27 -27.79 -10.02 -7.19
N VAL A 28 -27.85 -9.26 -8.29
CA VAL A 28 -28.63 -9.63 -9.47
C VAL A 28 -27.80 -9.38 -10.71
N PHE A 29 -27.06 -10.38 -11.19
CA PHE A 29 -26.62 -10.41 -12.58
C PHE A 29 -26.76 -11.81 -13.17
N SER A 30 -27.53 -11.85 -14.26
CA SER A 30 -27.72 -12.98 -15.16
C SER A 30 -26.41 -13.28 -15.89
N GLU A 31 -26.00 -14.55 -15.89
CA GLU A 31 -24.95 -15.03 -16.79
C GLU A 31 -25.41 -14.84 -18.25
N SER A 32 -24.66 -14.05 -19.00
CA SER A 32 -24.59 -14.21 -20.45
C SER A 32 -23.12 -14.24 -20.85
N LYS A 33 -22.73 -15.29 -21.57
CA LYS A 33 -21.37 -15.46 -22.12
C LYS A 33 -21.13 -14.39 -23.19
N PRO A 34 -19.99 -13.68 -23.17
CA PRO A 34 -19.59 -12.91 -24.34
C PRO A 34 -18.95 -13.86 -25.37
N GLU A 35 -19.55 -13.88 -26.58
CA GLU A 35 -18.85 -14.29 -27.79
C GLU A 35 -17.96 -13.12 -28.25
N ASN A 36 -16.73 -13.46 -28.67
CA ASN A 36 -15.65 -12.60 -29.17
C ASN A 36 -14.69 -11.99 -28.12
N GLY A 37 -13.60 -12.71 -27.87
CA GLY A 37 -12.22 -12.22 -28.10
C GLY A 37 -11.71 -10.94 -27.41
N ASP A 38 -12.41 -10.39 -26.42
CA ASP A 38 -11.91 -9.30 -25.59
C ASP A 38 -11.88 -9.78 -24.12
N ASP A 39 -10.67 -9.98 -23.57
CA ASP A 39 -10.45 -10.39 -22.17
C ASP A 39 -10.77 -9.24 -21.18
N THR A 40 -11.55 -8.24 -21.59
CA THR A 40 -12.04 -7.18 -20.72
C THR A 40 -13.11 -7.74 -19.80
N ILE A 41 -12.72 -7.98 -18.55
CA ILE A 41 -13.67 -8.29 -17.48
C ILE A 41 -14.59 -7.08 -17.32
N PRO A 42 -15.93 -7.23 -17.40
CA PRO A 42 -16.83 -6.09 -17.27
C PRO A 42 -16.81 -5.59 -15.82
N PHE A 43 -16.39 -4.34 -15.62
CA PHE A 43 -16.46 -3.65 -14.33
C PHE A 43 -16.99 -2.23 -14.51
N SER A 44 -17.62 -1.67 -13.48
CA SER A 44 -18.04 -0.27 -13.44
C SER A 44 -17.34 0.47 -12.32
N ILE A 45 -16.91 1.70 -12.58
CA ILE A 45 -16.25 2.53 -11.57
C ILE A 45 -17.26 3.56 -11.07
N LEU A 46 -17.38 3.68 -9.74
CA LEU A 46 -18.28 4.62 -9.10
C LEU A 46 -17.47 5.67 -8.34
N LYS A 47 -17.96 6.91 -8.32
CA LYS A 47 -17.42 7.96 -7.47
C LYS A 47 -17.95 7.77 -6.05
N GLY A 48 -17.10 7.45 -5.08
CA GLY A 48 -17.53 7.14 -3.70
C GLY A 48 -18.28 8.27 -2.97
N SER A 49 -18.25 9.51 -3.47
CA SER A 49 -19.05 10.61 -2.89
C SER A 49 -20.49 10.67 -3.38
N SER A 50 -20.81 10.03 -4.51
CA SER A 50 -22.09 10.24 -5.20
C SER A 50 -22.64 9.01 -5.92
N ASP A 51 -21.95 7.86 -5.85
CA ASP A 51 -22.26 6.60 -6.56
C ASP A 51 -22.53 6.76 -8.07
N THR A 52 -22.04 7.85 -8.65
CA THR A 52 -22.15 8.12 -10.07
C THR A 52 -21.11 7.33 -10.83
N LYS A 53 -21.52 6.68 -11.92
CA LYS A 53 -20.60 6.00 -12.84
C LYS A 53 -19.60 6.98 -13.43
N VAL A 54 -18.34 6.57 -13.46
CA VAL A 54 -17.24 7.34 -14.04
C VAL A 54 -16.55 6.49 -15.10
N ASP A 55 -16.14 7.15 -16.17
CA ASP A 55 -15.37 6.52 -17.22
C ASP A 55 -13.93 6.24 -16.78
N SER A 56 -13.40 5.09 -17.19
CA SER A 56 -12.07 4.63 -16.82
C SER A 56 -10.97 5.53 -17.38
N GLU A 57 -11.11 6.05 -18.60
CA GLU A 57 -10.12 6.95 -19.18
C GLU A 57 -10.12 8.30 -18.49
N MET A 58 -11.30 8.78 -18.09
CA MET A 58 -11.41 10.01 -17.30
C MET A 58 -10.66 9.89 -15.98
N ILE A 59 -10.76 8.76 -15.28
CA ILE A 59 -10.03 8.52 -14.03
C ILE A 59 -8.52 8.42 -14.27
N LEU A 60 -8.10 7.72 -15.33
CA LEU A 60 -6.67 7.66 -15.66
C LEU A 60 -6.07 9.04 -15.95
N LYS A 61 -6.85 9.98 -16.52
CA LYS A 61 -6.42 11.38 -16.69
C LYS A 61 -6.37 12.14 -15.37
N THR A 62 -7.28 11.89 -14.42
CA THR A 62 -7.23 12.60 -13.13
C THR A 62 -6.00 12.21 -12.31
N PHE A 63 -5.50 10.99 -12.48
CA PHE A 63 -4.29 10.48 -11.81
C PHE A 63 -3.03 11.30 -12.09
N GLU A 64 -2.96 11.98 -13.24
CA GLU A 64 -1.83 12.87 -13.56
C GLU A 64 -1.69 14.05 -12.59
N ASN A 65 -2.76 14.38 -11.85
CA ASN A 65 -2.82 15.51 -10.91
C ASN A 65 -2.48 15.13 -9.46
N TYR A 66 -2.11 13.87 -9.19
CA TYR A 66 -1.80 13.41 -7.84
C TYR A 66 -0.37 12.89 -7.74
N ASP A 67 0.30 13.24 -6.65
CA ASP A 67 1.65 12.74 -6.37
C ASP A 67 1.64 11.31 -5.83
N ILE A 68 0.57 10.94 -5.13
CA ILE A 68 0.39 9.65 -4.46
C ILE A 68 -1.01 9.11 -4.82
N LEU A 69 -1.05 7.96 -5.50
CA LEU A 69 -2.29 7.24 -5.79
C LEU A 69 -2.38 6.01 -4.89
N ILE A 70 -3.48 5.81 -4.18
CA ILE A 70 -3.68 4.70 -3.25
C ILE A 70 -4.81 3.82 -3.78
N LEU A 71 -4.51 2.60 -4.25
CA LEU A 71 -5.50 1.65 -4.78
C LEU A 71 -5.81 0.55 -3.77
N GLY A 72 -6.93 0.68 -3.04
CA GLY A 72 -7.44 -0.36 -2.14
C GLY A 72 -7.65 -1.72 -2.82
N GLU A 73 -7.45 -2.81 -2.09
CA GLU A 73 -7.71 -4.17 -2.55
C GLU A 73 -8.41 -5.04 -1.51
N GLU A 74 -9.16 -6.02 -2.01
CA GLU A 74 -9.48 -7.26 -1.29
C GLU A 74 -8.45 -8.31 -1.71
N HIS A 75 -7.81 -8.98 -0.74
CA HIS A 75 -6.60 -9.77 -1.01
C HIS A 75 -6.85 -11.01 -1.88
N ASP A 76 -8.06 -11.58 -1.83
CA ASP A 76 -8.44 -12.78 -2.57
C ASP A 76 -9.27 -12.49 -3.84
N ASP A 77 -9.46 -11.22 -4.20
CA ASP A 77 -10.18 -10.83 -5.41
C ASP A 77 -9.27 -10.87 -6.66
N ILE A 78 -9.29 -12.02 -7.32
CA ILE A 78 -8.52 -12.27 -8.56
C ILE A 78 -8.88 -11.25 -9.65
N VAL A 79 -10.16 -10.84 -9.76
CA VAL A 79 -10.59 -9.87 -10.77
C VAL A 79 -10.03 -8.48 -10.43
N GLY A 80 -10.13 -8.08 -9.16
CA GLY A 80 -9.57 -6.84 -8.66
C GLY A 80 -8.06 -6.73 -8.88
N HIS A 81 -7.29 -7.81 -8.68
CA HIS A 81 -5.85 -7.86 -8.99
C HIS A 81 -5.57 -7.62 -10.48
N LYS A 82 -6.33 -8.25 -11.38
CA LYS A 82 -6.17 -8.08 -12.84
C LYS A 82 -6.47 -6.64 -13.27
N ILE A 83 -7.55 -6.05 -12.76
CA ILE A 83 -7.93 -4.66 -13.07
C ILE A 83 -6.82 -3.70 -12.60
N ARG A 84 -6.31 -3.88 -11.37
CA ARG A 84 -5.23 -3.03 -10.85
C ARG A 84 -3.93 -3.19 -11.62
N LEU A 85 -3.61 -4.39 -12.09
CA LEU A 85 -2.44 -4.61 -12.95
C LEU A 85 -2.59 -3.87 -14.29
N ASP A 86 -3.75 -3.94 -14.93
CA ASP A 86 -4.03 -3.19 -16.16
C ASP A 86 -3.87 -1.68 -15.94
N TRP A 87 -4.42 -1.16 -14.83
CA TRP A 87 -4.31 0.25 -14.49
C TRP A 87 -2.88 0.68 -14.23
N PHE A 88 -2.13 -0.11 -13.45
CA PHE A 88 -0.71 0.11 -13.22
C PHE A 88 0.04 0.24 -14.55
N LYS A 89 -0.15 -0.72 -15.47
CA LYS A 89 0.50 -0.70 -16.78
C LYS A 89 0.14 0.56 -17.56
N LYS A 90 -1.14 0.91 -17.64
CA LYS A 90 -1.62 2.11 -18.35
C LYS A 90 -1.04 3.41 -17.78
N ILE A 91 -0.91 3.51 -16.46
CA ILE A 91 -0.35 4.68 -15.78
C ILE A 91 1.17 4.74 -16.01
N ALA A 92 1.88 3.65 -15.73
CA ALA A 92 3.33 3.60 -15.77
C ALA A 92 3.92 3.80 -17.18
N LEU A 93 3.17 3.44 -18.23
CA LEU A 93 3.56 3.72 -19.61
C LEU A 93 3.42 5.19 -20.01
N LYS A 94 2.63 5.98 -19.27
CA LYS A 94 2.37 7.40 -19.56
C LYS A 94 3.14 8.34 -18.65
N THR A 95 3.33 7.97 -17.39
CA THR A 95 4.02 8.79 -16.39
C THR A 95 5.05 7.97 -15.61
N PRO A 96 6.21 8.55 -15.27
CA PRO A 96 7.13 7.93 -14.34
C PRO A 96 6.44 7.70 -12.99
N VAL A 97 6.51 6.46 -12.51
CA VAL A 97 5.98 6.05 -11.23
C VAL A 97 7.00 5.26 -10.44
N ILE A 98 6.85 5.26 -9.12
CA ILE A 98 7.41 4.24 -8.22
C ILE A 98 6.25 3.35 -7.78
N LEU A 99 6.42 2.03 -7.88
CA LEU A 99 5.45 1.05 -7.42
C LEU A 99 5.73 0.70 -5.96
N SER A 100 4.76 0.91 -5.08
CA SER A 100 4.80 0.36 -3.73
C SER A 100 3.78 -0.75 -3.60
N LEU A 101 4.21 -1.91 -3.10
CA LEU A 101 3.32 -3.00 -2.78
C LEU A 101 3.40 -3.35 -1.31
N GLU A 102 2.23 -3.46 -0.70
CA GLU A 102 2.05 -3.75 0.70
C GLU A 102 2.67 -5.06 1.19
N MET A 103 2.67 -6.09 0.36
CA MET A 103 3.20 -7.39 0.75
C MET A 103 4.74 -7.42 0.82
N LEU A 104 5.42 -6.36 0.35
CA LEU A 104 6.86 -6.20 0.38
C LEU A 104 7.30 -5.41 1.62
N GLU A 105 8.15 -6.04 2.42
CA GLU A 105 8.62 -5.51 3.70
C GLU A 105 9.95 -4.75 3.52
N LYS A 106 10.18 -3.66 4.25
CA LYS A 106 11.37 -2.79 4.15
C LYS A 106 12.70 -3.55 4.19
N ASP A 107 12.78 -4.62 4.99
CA ASP A 107 14.01 -5.43 5.10
C ASP A 107 14.28 -6.30 3.86
N GLN A 108 13.33 -6.36 2.92
CA GLN A 108 13.43 -7.07 1.65
C GLN A 108 13.96 -6.17 0.50
N GLN A 109 14.06 -4.85 0.69
CA GLN A 109 14.39 -3.89 -0.37
C GLN A 109 15.68 -4.25 -1.11
N LYS A 110 16.73 -4.66 -0.38
CA LYS A 110 18.02 -5.03 -0.99
C LYS A 110 17.89 -6.19 -1.99
N THR A 111 17.24 -7.27 -1.58
CA THR A 111 17.01 -8.46 -2.42
C THR A 111 16.08 -8.14 -3.59
N LEU A 112 15.09 -7.29 -3.36
CA LEU A 112 14.20 -6.78 -4.40
C LEU A 112 15.00 -6.00 -5.46
N ASP A 113 15.87 -5.09 -5.04
CA ASP A 113 16.72 -4.32 -5.96
C ASP A 113 17.68 -5.23 -6.73
N GLU A 114 18.29 -6.23 -6.08
CA GLU A 114 19.13 -7.23 -6.75
C GLU A 114 18.35 -7.98 -7.84
N TYR A 115 17.10 -8.33 -7.58
CA TYR A 115 16.25 -9.01 -8.55
C TYR A 115 15.83 -8.10 -9.71
N LEU A 116 15.40 -6.87 -9.41
CA LEU A 116 15.00 -5.88 -10.41
C LEU A 116 16.16 -5.49 -11.33
N ASN A 117 17.38 -5.41 -10.79
CA ASN A 117 18.58 -5.11 -11.54
C ASN A 117 19.19 -6.34 -12.27
N GLY A 118 18.57 -7.51 -12.14
CA GLY A 118 19.03 -8.74 -12.81
C GLY A 118 20.30 -9.36 -12.20
N GLN A 119 20.68 -8.95 -10.99
CA GLN A 119 21.82 -9.50 -10.25
C GLN A 119 21.51 -10.90 -9.70
N ILE A 120 20.25 -11.15 -9.35
CA ILE A 120 19.74 -12.47 -8.99
C ILE A 120 18.60 -12.91 -9.92
N GLY A 121 18.55 -14.23 -10.16
CA GLY A 121 17.46 -14.85 -10.90
C GLY A 121 16.20 -15.01 -10.05
N GLU A 122 15.08 -15.30 -10.71
CA GLU A 122 13.75 -15.43 -10.08
C GLU A 122 13.72 -16.51 -8.98
N LYS A 123 14.35 -17.67 -9.22
CA LYS A 123 14.49 -18.73 -8.20
C LYS A 123 15.22 -18.25 -6.94
N ALA A 124 16.28 -17.46 -7.10
CA ALA A 124 17.03 -16.93 -5.97
C ALA A 124 16.20 -15.87 -5.22
N PHE A 125 15.48 -15.03 -5.95
CA PHE A 125 14.55 -14.05 -5.38
C PHE A 125 13.47 -14.70 -4.51
N PHE A 126 12.76 -15.71 -5.01
CA PHE A 126 11.73 -16.42 -4.24
C PHE A 126 12.28 -17.15 -3.01
N ASN A 127 13.46 -17.74 -3.12
CA ASN A 127 14.07 -18.44 -1.99
C ASN A 127 14.62 -17.50 -0.92
N SER A 128 14.85 -16.23 -1.25
CA SER A 128 15.45 -15.25 -0.34
C SER A 128 14.42 -14.45 0.46
N LEU A 129 13.16 -14.45 0.03
CA LEU A 129 12.09 -13.64 0.62
C LEU A 129 10.99 -14.51 1.22
N THR A 130 10.40 -14.02 2.31
CA THR A 130 9.13 -14.56 2.82
C THR A 130 8.00 -13.82 2.13
N LEU A 131 7.38 -14.47 1.15
CA LEU A 131 6.30 -13.90 0.33
C LEU A 131 4.94 -14.40 0.80
N TRP A 132 3.89 -13.68 0.42
CA TRP A 132 2.51 -14.09 0.74
C TRP A 132 2.11 -15.32 -0.09
N PRO A 133 1.18 -16.17 0.39
CA PRO A 133 0.81 -17.39 -0.31
C PRO A 133 0.31 -17.17 -1.75
N ASN A 134 -0.38 -16.06 -2.00
CA ASN A 134 -0.93 -15.68 -3.29
C ASN A 134 0.05 -14.85 -4.17
N TYR A 135 1.29 -14.62 -3.71
CA TYR A 135 2.23 -13.71 -4.37
C TYR A 135 2.47 -14.02 -5.84
N LEU A 136 2.72 -15.30 -6.18
CA LEU A 136 3.02 -15.68 -7.57
C LEU A 136 1.87 -15.35 -8.53
N ARG A 137 0.64 -15.50 -8.07
CA ARG A 137 -0.57 -15.28 -8.88
C ARG A 137 -0.89 -13.79 -8.99
N ASP A 138 -0.88 -13.09 -7.86
CA ASP A 138 -1.52 -11.78 -7.74
C ASP A 138 -0.52 -10.61 -7.80
N TYR A 139 0.69 -10.79 -7.28
CA TYR A 139 1.63 -9.69 -7.05
C TYR A 139 2.88 -9.77 -7.93
N HIS A 140 3.35 -10.97 -8.24
CA HIS A 140 4.50 -11.17 -9.10
C HIS A 140 4.34 -10.55 -10.51
N PRO A 141 3.14 -10.56 -11.14
CA PRO A 141 2.96 -9.87 -12.42
C PRO A 141 3.27 -8.37 -12.38
N PHE A 142 3.03 -7.69 -11.24
CA PHE A 142 3.41 -6.30 -11.05
C PHE A 142 4.94 -6.14 -11.03
N ILE A 143 5.64 -7.03 -10.32
CA ILE A 143 7.10 -7.00 -10.23
C ILE A 143 7.75 -7.34 -11.56
N GLN A 144 7.22 -8.30 -12.33
CA GLN A 144 7.71 -8.62 -13.66
C GLN A 144 7.58 -7.42 -14.60
N PHE A 145 6.41 -6.78 -14.62
CA PHE A 145 6.20 -5.57 -15.41
C PHE A 145 7.13 -4.44 -14.97
N ALA A 146 7.28 -4.24 -13.66
CA ALA A 146 8.19 -3.22 -13.14
C ALA A 146 9.65 -3.48 -13.54
N LYS A 147 10.10 -4.73 -13.48
CA LYS A 147 11.43 -5.16 -13.91
C LYS A 147 11.66 -4.92 -15.40
N GLU A 148 10.72 -5.35 -16.25
CA GLU A 148 10.80 -5.19 -17.70
C GLU A 148 10.92 -3.72 -18.12
N HIS A 149 10.14 -2.85 -17.46
CA HIS A 149 10.09 -1.42 -17.76
C HIS A 149 11.03 -0.57 -16.88
N ARG A 150 11.88 -1.19 -16.05
CA ARG A 150 12.79 -0.51 -15.11
C ARG A 150 12.09 0.50 -14.19
N ILE A 151 10.87 0.17 -13.78
CA ILE A 151 10.08 0.94 -12.82
C ILE A 151 10.64 0.62 -11.41
N PRO A 152 11.04 1.64 -10.62
CA PRO A 152 11.45 1.42 -9.24
C PRO A 152 10.32 0.80 -8.41
N VAL A 153 10.66 -0.17 -7.57
CA VAL A 153 9.72 -0.77 -6.61
C VAL A 153 10.18 -0.51 -5.19
N LEU A 154 9.28 0.02 -4.37
CA LEU A 154 9.49 0.30 -2.96
C LEU A 154 8.84 -0.80 -2.10
N ALA A 155 9.65 -1.47 -1.29
CA ALA A 155 9.21 -2.34 -0.22
C ALA A 155 8.87 -1.49 1.01
N SER A 156 7.65 -0.95 1.04
CA SER A 156 7.28 0.10 2.00
C SER A 156 6.95 -0.43 3.39
N ASN A 157 6.61 -1.71 3.55
CA ASN A 157 5.93 -2.13 4.77
C ASN A 157 6.86 -2.43 5.94
N VAL A 158 6.36 -2.36 7.16
CA VAL A 158 7.11 -2.83 8.33
C VAL A 158 7.31 -4.34 8.23
N PRO A 159 8.49 -4.87 8.56
CA PRO A 159 8.69 -6.30 8.65
C PRO A 159 7.70 -6.97 9.59
N ARG A 160 7.03 -8.03 9.14
CA ARG A 160 5.88 -8.63 9.85
C ARG A 160 6.21 -9.08 11.27
N LYS A 161 7.46 -9.45 11.52
CA LYS A 161 7.96 -9.77 12.87
C LYS A 161 7.68 -8.65 13.90
N TYR A 162 7.68 -7.38 13.49
CA TYR A 162 7.40 -6.27 14.40
C TYR A 162 5.90 -6.03 14.59
N ALA A 163 5.09 -6.18 13.53
CA ALA A 163 3.63 -6.15 13.66
C ALA A 163 3.13 -7.30 14.54
N ASN A 164 3.68 -8.50 14.37
CA ASN A 164 3.42 -9.67 15.21
C ASN A 164 3.84 -9.46 16.67
N LEU A 165 4.98 -8.78 16.89
CA LEU A 165 5.41 -8.41 18.24
C LEU A 165 4.37 -7.52 18.92
N VAL A 166 3.86 -6.50 18.22
CA VAL A 166 2.84 -5.58 18.75
C VAL A 166 1.51 -6.30 18.96
N SER A 167 1.06 -7.12 18.01
CA SER A 167 -0.20 -7.86 18.15
C SER A 167 -0.16 -8.88 19.30
N SER A 168 1.01 -9.43 19.61
CA SER A 168 1.17 -10.40 20.71
C SER A 168 1.36 -9.73 22.07
N PHE A 169 2.23 -8.72 22.13
CA PHE A 169 2.74 -8.18 23.40
C PHE A 169 2.39 -6.71 23.66
N GLY A 170 1.73 -6.03 22.73
CA GLY A 170 1.40 -4.61 22.83
C GLY A 170 2.50 -3.68 22.31
N LEU A 171 2.13 -2.41 22.15
CA LEU A 171 2.99 -1.38 21.57
C LEU A 171 4.24 -1.12 22.42
N GLU A 172 4.16 -1.34 23.73
CA GLU A 172 5.27 -1.17 24.67
C GLU A 172 6.44 -2.13 24.36
N ALA A 173 6.16 -3.30 23.80
CA ALA A 173 7.19 -4.23 23.36
C ALA A 173 8.04 -3.64 22.22
N LEU A 174 7.43 -2.84 21.35
CA LEU A 174 8.13 -2.15 20.26
C LEU A 174 9.12 -1.11 20.77
N PHE A 175 8.86 -0.49 21.93
CA PHE A 175 9.73 0.55 22.49
C PHE A 175 11.12 0.02 22.87
N LYS A 176 11.23 -1.28 23.17
CA LYS A 176 12.49 -1.96 23.46
C LYS A 176 13.29 -2.31 22.20
N VAL A 177 12.65 -2.28 21.03
CA VAL A 177 13.28 -2.62 19.75
C VAL A 177 13.93 -1.39 19.12
N ARG A 178 15.12 -1.58 18.55
CA ARG A 178 15.80 -0.62 17.68
C ARG A 178 15.99 -1.27 16.31
N SER A 179 15.42 -0.67 15.28
CA SER A 179 15.48 -1.16 13.90
C SER A 179 15.35 0.02 12.96
N ILE A 180 16.13 0.04 11.89
CA ILE A 180 16.02 1.02 10.80
C ILE A 180 14.75 0.82 9.96
N PHE A 181 14.11 -0.35 10.08
CA PHE A 181 12.90 -0.70 9.34
C PHE A 181 11.61 -0.30 10.06
N LEU A 182 11.71 0.37 11.21
CA LEU A 182 10.55 0.88 11.95
C LEU A 182 10.35 2.37 11.66
N PRO A 183 9.10 2.85 11.56
CA PRO A 183 8.86 4.28 11.54
C PRO A 183 9.28 4.91 12.88
N PRO A 184 9.47 6.23 12.92
CA PRO A 184 9.53 6.96 14.18
C PRO A 184 8.38 6.59 15.10
N LYS A 185 8.70 6.11 16.32
CA LYS A 185 7.73 5.51 17.26
C LYS A 185 6.53 6.41 17.58
N TYR A 186 6.72 7.73 17.58
CA TYR A 186 5.65 8.69 17.85
C TYR A 186 4.58 8.67 16.75
N LEU A 187 4.93 8.35 15.49
CA LEU A 187 3.99 8.35 14.37
C LEU A 187 2.91 7.28 14.49
N VAL A 188 3.19 6.17 15.19
CA VAL A 188 2.28 5.01 15.25
C VAL A 188 0.87 5.41 15.71
N ARG A 189 0.72 6.30 16.69
CA ARG A 189 -0.60 6.75 17.18
C ARG A 189 -0.87 8.24 16.97
N THR A 190 0.00 8.97 16.25
CA THR A 190 -0.15 10.43 16.08
C THR A 190 -1.45 10.80 15.36
N PHE A 191 -1.85 10.00 14.36
CA PHE A 191 -3.01 10.28 13.51
C PHE A 191 -4.16 9.29 13.73
N SER A 192 -4.32 8.81 14.97
CA SER A 192 -5.38 7.85 15.28
C SER A 192 -6.78 8.46 15.18
N GLN A 193 -7.71 7.68 14.66
CA GLN A 193 -9.10 8.07 14.41
C GLN A 193 -10.06 7.02 14.98
N GLU A 194 -11.06 7.47 15.74
CA GLU A 194 -12.00 6.57 16.43
C GLU A 194 -12.86 5.76 15.44
N ASP A 195 -13.30 6.38 14.35
CA ASP A 195 -14.06 5.71 13.27
C ASP A 195 -13.23 4.61 12.59
N TYR A 196 -11.92 4.84 12.43
CA TYR A 196 -11.02 3.85 11.85
C TYR A 196 -10.80 2.66 12.78
N GLU A 197 -10.55 2.92 14.07
CA GLU A 197 -10.46 1.85 15.07
C GLU A 197 -11.74 1.03 15.16
N THR A 198 -12.90 1.68 15.07
CA THR A 198 -14.20 1.00 15.06
C THR A 198 -14.33 0.05 13.88
N LYS A 199 -13.90 0.47 12.68
CA LYS A 199 -13.87 -0.40 11.49
C LYS A 199 -12.94 -1.60 11.69
N ILE A 200 -11.73 -1.39 12.21
CA ILE A 200 -10.78 -2.47 12.50
C ILE A 200 -11.39 -3.46 13.51
N LYS A 201 -11.96 -2.96 14.61
CA LYS A 201 -12.58 -3.78 15.66
C LYS A 201 -13.76 -4.59 15.12
N ASN A 202 -14.57 -4.00 14.25
CA ASN A 202 -15.69 -4.70 13.62
C ASN A 202 -15.21 -5.82 12.69
N ALA A 203 -14.21 -5.55 11.85
CA ALA A 203 -13.59 -6.57 10.99
C ALA A 203 -12.95 -7.71 11.81
N LEU A 204 -12.35 -7.39 12.96
CA LEU A 204 -11.77 -8.40 13.86
C LEU A 204 -12.83 -9.32 14.48
N LYS A 205 -14.01 -8.80 14.81
CA LYS A 205 -15.12 -9.57 15.40
C LYS A 205 -15.73 -10.58 14.44
N GLU A 206 -15.57 -10.39 13.14
CA GLU A 206 -16.04 -11.34 12.12
C GLU A 206 -15.15 -12.60 12.05
N HIS A 207 -13.98 -12.62 12.72
CA HIS A 207 -13.13 -13.81 12.80
C HIS A 207 -13.59 -14.77 13.92
N PRO A 208 -14.12 -15.98 13.60
CA PRO A 208 -14.82 -16.85 14.55
C PRO A 208 -13.95 -17.51 15.64
N ARG A 209 -12.64 -17.22 15.69
CA ARG A 209 -11.65 -17.96 16.49
C ARG A 209 -10.95 -17.14 17.56
N MET A 210 -11.34 -15.89 17.80
CA MET A 210 -10.67 -15.04 18.78
C MET A 210 -11.63 -14.68 19.93
N ASN A 211 -11.31 -15.11 21.15
CA ASN A 211 -11.91 -14.53 22.35
C ASN A 211 -11.30 -13.13 22.50
N LEU A 212 -12.02 -12.11 22.01
CA LEU A 212 -11.57 -10.73 21.97
C LEU A 212 -11.85 -10.07 23.31
N ASP A 213 -10.92 -10.18 24.25
CA ASP A 213 -10.87 -9.23 25.36
C ASP A 213 -10.36 -7.86 24.84
N GLU A 214 -10.70 -6.78 25.55
CA GLU A 214 -10.35 -5.41 25.15
C GLU A 214 -8.85 -5.20 24.93
N ASN A 215 -8.00 -5.92 25.68
CA ASN A 215 -6.55 -5.80 25.55
C ASN A 215 -6.06 -6.51 24.27
N THR A 216 -6.66 -7.64 23.89
CA THR A 216 -6.38 -8.29 22.60
C THR A 216 -6.83 -7.40 21.42
N GLU A 217 -8.01 -6.78 21.50
CA GLU A 217 -8.47 -5.82 20.49
C GLU A 217 -7.51 -4.63 20.36
N LYS A 218 -7.10 -4.04 21.49
CA LYS A 218 -6.16 -2.91 21.51
C LYS A 218 -4.84 -3.27 20.83
N LYS A 219 -4.27 -4.45 21.13
CA LYS A 219 -3.00 -4.90 20.51
C LYS A 219 -3.13 -5.07 18.99
N PHE A 220 -4.27 -5.58 18.52
CA PHE A 220 -4.53 -5.73 17.10
C PHE A 220 -4.61 -4.35 16.41
N VAL A 221 -5.34 -3.41 17.00
CA VAL A 221 -5.43 -2.02 16.52
C VAL A 221 -4.05 -1.36 16.49
N ASP A 222 -3.25 -1.51 17.55
CA ASP A 222 -1.89 -0.95 17.61
C ASP A 222 -0.98 -1.57 16.53
N ALA A 223 -1.16 -2.86 16.20
CA ALA A 223 -0.42 -3.52 15.14
C ALA A 223 -0.80 -3.01 13.75
N GLN A 224 -2.09 -2.77 13.49
CA GLN A 224 -2.57 -2.15 12.25
C GLN A 224 -2.01 -0.73 12.09
N TYR A 225 -2.04 0.06 13.17
CA TYR A 225 -1.43 1.40 13.15
C TYR A 225 0.07 1.37 12.89
N LEU A 226 0.83 0.41 13.44
CA LEU A 226 2.25 0.26 13.14
C LEU A 226 2.48 -0.05 11.66
N TRP A 227 1.65 -0.92 11.10
CA TRP A 227 1.68 -1.33 9.70
C TRP A 227 1.46 -0.12 8.78
N ASP A 228 0.37 0.62 8.99
CA ASP A 228 0.03 1.82 8.22
C ASP A 228 1.08 2.92 8.37
N ALA A 229 1.53 3.19 9.60
CA ALA A 229 2.52 4.22 9.87
C ALA A 229 3.86 3.90 9.21
N GLY A 230 4.28 2.64 9.20
CA GLY A 230 5.55 2.27 8.56
C GLY A 230 5.49 2.30 7.05
N MET A 231 4.36 1.89 6.46
CA MET A 231 4.12 2.02 5.02
C MET A 231 4.12 3.49 4.60
N THR A 232 3.36 4.32 5.31
CA THR A 232 3.24 5.75 5.05
C THR A 232 4.59 6.47 5.22
N ASP A 233 5.35 6.14 6.26
CA ASP A 233 6.69 6.70 6.50
C ASP A 233 7.65 6.39 5.34
N SER A 234 7.65 5.17 4.80
CA SER A 234 8.46 4.83 3.61
C SER A 234 8.12 5.71 2.43
N ILE A 235 6.83 5.80 2.13
CA ILE A 235 6.33 6.46 0.94
C ILE A 235 6.58 7.96 1.06
N ALA A 236 6.35 8.54 2.23
CA ALA A 236 6.65 9.94 2.49
C ALA A 236 8.15 10.23 2.36
N ASN A 237 9.02 9.37 2.88
CA ASN A 237 10.46 9.54 2.75
C ASN A 237 10.92 9.44 1.30
N GLU A 238 10.45 8.43 0.55
CA GLU A 238 10.74 8.31 -0.88
C GLU A 238 10.22 9.52 -1.65
N ALA A 239 9.00 10.01 -1.34
CA ALA A 239 8.40 11.19 -1.95
C ALA A 239 9.27 12.42 -1.73
N VAL A 240 9.69 12.65 -0.50
CA VAL A 240 10.55 13.80 -0.16
C VAL A 240 11.90 13.68 -0.85
N GLU A 241 12.50 12.50 -0.95
CA GLU A 241 13.78 12.32 -1.63
C GLU A 241 13.71 12.54 -3.14
N LYS A 242 12.62 12.09 -3.79
CA LYS A 242 12.45 12.15 -5.25
C LYS A 242 11.77 13.42 -5.75
N CYS A 243 10.91 14.05 -4.94
CA CYS A 243 10.19 15.28 -5.26
C CYS A 243 10.88 16.54 -4.73
N ARG A 244 11.95 16.44 -3.93
CA ARG A 244 12.77 17.62 -3.57
C ARG A 244 13.39 18.23 -4.83
N PRO A 245 13.25 19.55 -5.07
CA PRO A 245 14.13 20.22 -6.02
C PRO A 245 15.57 19.99 -5.59
N LYS A 246 16.44 19.60 -6.54
CA LYS A 246 17.87 19.32 -6.32
C LYS A 246 18.60 20.56 -5.79
N PHE A 247 18.49 20.84 -4.49
CA PHE A 247 19.39 21.73 -3.77
C PHE A 247 20.44 20.89 -3.04
N PRO A 248 21.70 21.36 -2.93
CA PRO A 248 22.82 20.53 -2.54
C PRO A 248 22.64 19.97 -1.13
N LYS A 249 23.01 18.69 -0.96
CA LYS A 249 23.01 17.99 0.33
C LYS A 249 23.90 18.75 1.32
N MET A 250 23.31 19.48 2.26
CA MET A 250 24.00 19.91 3.49
C MET A 250 23.65 18.90 4.60
N PRO A 251 24.63 18.48 5.43
CA PRO A 251 24.40 17.46 6.46
C PRO A 251 23.40 17.96 7.52
N LEU A 252 22.43 17.11 7.87
CA LEU A 252 21.50 17.33 8.98
C LEU A 252 22.27 17.43 10.30
N LYS A 253 22.53 18.65 10.79
CA LYS A 253 22.88 18.85 12.20
C LYS A 253 22.18 20.00 12.91
N ASP A 254 21.56 20.92 12.20
CA ASP A 254 20.86 22.02 12.86
C ASP A 254 19.41 21.98 12.41
N TYR A 255 18.48 21.73 13.32
CA TYR A 255 17.19 22.43 13.49
C TYR A 255 16.37 21.68 14.56
N VAL A 256 16.27 22.29 15.74
CA VAL A 256 15.34 21.94 16.83
C VAL A 256 14.16 22.89 16.71
N PHE A 257 12.93 22.36 16.62
CA PHE A 257 11.72 23.19 16.68
C PHE A 257 11.01 23.00 18.03
N ARG A 258 10.90 24.11 18.77
CA ARG A 258 10.11 24.27 19.98
C ARG A 258 8.80 24.94 19.57
N LEU A 259 7.66 24.46 20.05
CA LEU A 259 6.35 25.09 19.81
C LEU A 259 5.78 25.59 21.14
N TYR A 260 5.21 26.79 21.10
CA TYR A 260 4.20 27.25 22.07
C TYR A 260 2.84 26.71 21.64
#